data_AF-A0A2P8KEE7-F1
#
_entry.id   AF-A0A2P8KEE7-F1
#
_cell.length_a   1.000
_cell.length_b   1.000
_cell.length_c   1.000
_cell.angle_alpha   90.00
_cell.angle_beta   90.00
_cell.angle_gamma   90.00
#
_symmetry.space_group_name_H-M   'P 1'
#
loop_
_entity.id
_entity.type
_entity.pdbx_description
1 polymer ?
#
loop_
_entity_poly.entity_id
_entity_poly.type
_entity_poly.pdbx_seq_one_letter_code
_entity_poly.pdbx_strand_id
1 'polypeptide(L)' 'MTKARLSILLCAAAMVTACGERAQTTGEESVTYDVPSWQGAENRYVAPGWQQGDRASWEKQLRRRTQSQNEHVRISH' A
#
# COMPACT_ATOMS: atom_id res chain seq x y z
N MET A 1 12.25 -2.67 46.24
CA MET A 1 11.79 -1.88 45.08
C MET A 1 10.33 -2.23 44.83
N THR A 2 9.44 -1.25 44.98
CA THR A 2 7.98 -1.44 44.99
C THR A 2 7.48 -1.92 43.63
N LYS A 3 6.64 -2.97 43.61
CA LYS A 3 6.08 -3.63 42.41
C LYS A 3 5.54 -2.63 41.37
N ALA A 4 4.96 -1.52 41.83
CA ALA A 4 4.47 -0.42 41.00
C ALA A 4 5.56 0.21 40.09
N ARG A 5 6.80 0.36 40.59
CA ARG A 5 7.91 0.90 39.78
C ARG A 5 8.31 -0.06 38.67
N LEU A 6 8.25 -1.37 38.93
CA LEU A 6 8.54 -2.41 37.94
C LEU A 6 7.46 -2.44 36.85
N SER A 7 6.18 -2.31 37.23
CA SER A 7 5.05 -2.25 36.29
C SER A 7 5.12 -1.03 35.36
N ILE A 8 5.50 0.13 35.88
CA ILE A 8 5.65 1.36 35.10
C ILE A 8 6.79 1.23 34.07
N LEU A 9 7.94 0.66 34.48
CA LEU A 9 9.07 0.45 33.57
C LEU A 9 8.74 -0.54 32.44
N LEU A 10 7.99 -1.60 32.73
CA LEU A 10 7.56 -2.56 31.71
C LEU A 10 6.62 -1.92 30.68
N CYS A 11 5.66 -1.10 31.13
CA CYS A 11 4.73 -0.41 30.22
C CYS A 11 5.46 0.61 29.33
N ALA A 12 6.41 1.35 29.89
CA ALA A 12 7.21 2.30 29.13
C ALA A 12 8.05 1.61 28.05
N ALA A 13 8.65 0.45 28.35
CA ALA A 13 9.43 -0.32 27.39
C ALA A 13 8.57 -0.85 26.23
N ALA A 14 7.33 -1.26 26.50
CA ALA A 14 6.41 -1.75 25.47
C ALA A 14 6.00 -0.66 24.46
N MET A 15 5.81 0.60 24.90
CA MET A 15 5.40 1.71 24.02
C MET A 15 6.48 2.12 23.01
N VAL A 16 7.77 1.89 23.28
CA VAL A 16 8.87 2.26 22.36
C VAL A 16 8.92 1.33 21.14
N THR A 17 8.32 0.14 21.20
CA THR A 17 8.25 -0.78 20.05
C THR A 17 7.28 -0.33 18.96
N ALA A 18 6.45 0.69 19.21
CA ALA A 18 5.48 1.20 18.24
C ALA A 18 6.12 1.90 17.02
N CYS A 19 7.37 2.37 17.11
CA CYS A 19 8.13 2.93 15.97
C CYS A 19 9.09 1.92 15.32
N GLY A 20 9.02 0.63 15.67
CA GLY A 20 9.89 -0.42 15.15
C GLY A 20 9.37 -1.08 13.86
N GLU A 21 8.54 -0.40 13.07
CA GLU A 21 8.12 -0.94 11.78
C GLU A 21 9.35 -1.15 10.88
N ARG A 22 9.36 -2.22 10.10
CA ARG A 22 10.43 -2.42 9.11
C ARG A 22 10.44 -1.19 8.21
N ALA A 23 11.64 -0.70 7.87
CA ALA A 23 11.77 0.36 6.88
C ALA A 23 10.93 -0.03 5.65
N GLN A 24 9.98 0.83 5.28
CA GLN A 24 9.22 0.68 4.04
C GLN A 24 10.16 1.00 2.88
N THR A 25 11.09 0.10 2.61
CA THR A 25 11.89 0.15 1.39
C THR A 25 10.97 -0.27 0.26
N THR A 26 10.82 0.58 -0.76
CA THR A 26 10.38 0.14 -2.08
C THR A 26 11.28 -1.03 -2.44
N GLY A 27 10.70 -2.19 -2.77
CA GLY A 27 11.34 -3.52 -2.74
C GLY A 27 12.78 -3.60 -3.23
N GLU A 28 13.50 -4.62 -2.75
CA GLU A 28 14.95 -4.87 -2.87
C GLU A 28 15.55 -4.90 -4.30
N GLU A 29 14.76 -4.65 -5.34
CA GLU A 29 15.24 -4.40 -6.70
C GLU A 29 14.92 -2.97 -7.12
N SER A 30 15.93 -2.27 -7.61
CA SER A 30 15.79 -1.02 -8.37
C SER A 30 14.87 -1.26 -9.57
N VAL A 31 13.56 -1.03 -9.40
CA VAL A 31 12.59 -1.05 -10.49
C VAL A 31 12.96 0.09 -11.43
N THR A 32 13.32 -0.25 -12.67
CA THR A 32 13.51 0.76 -13.73
C THR A 32 12.17 1.44 -13.99
N TYR A 33 12.07 2.72 -13.66
CA TYR A 33 10.85 3.52 -13.82
C TYR A 33 10.61 4.02 -15.25
N ASP A 34 11.51 3.69 -16.19
CA ASP A 34 11.45 4.14 -17.58
C ASP A 34 10.53 3.29 -18.46
N VAL A 35 9.90 2.25 -17.90
CA VAL A 35 8.91 1.45 -18.62
C VAL A 35 7.49 1.98 -18.37
N PRO A 36 6.63 2.03 -19.39
CA PRO A 36 5.23 2.39 -19.21
C PRO A 36 4.56 1.52 -18.13
N SER A 37 3.69 2.12 -17.32
CA SER A 37 3.07 1.51 -16.14
C SER A 37 2.27 0.22 -16.42
N TRP A 38 1.76 0.04 -17.64
CA TRP A 38 1.08 -1.20 -18.05
C TRP A 38 2.03 -2.34 -18.42
N GLN A 39 3.35 -2.10 -18.44
CA GLN A 39 4.38 -3.10 -18.73
C GLN A 39 5.04 -3.66 -17.47
N GLY A 40 4.95 -3.00 -16.31
CA GLY A 40 5.78 -3.32 -15.15
C GLY A 40 5.23 -4.36 -14.16
N ALA A 41 4.09 -5.00 -14.42
CA ALA A 41 3.40 -5.74 -13.37
C ALA A 41 3.29 -7.25 -13.68
N GLU A 42 4.30 -7.99 -13.21
CA GLU A 42 4.29 -9.45 -13.06
C GLU A 42 4.55 -9.79 -11.58
N ASN A 43 3.68 -9.30 -10.70
CA ASN A 43 3.81 -9.50 -9.27
C ASN A 43 2.46 -9.86 -8.62
N ARG A 44 2.50 -10.29 -7.36
CA ARG A 44 1.31 -10.68 -6.57
C ARG A 44 0.28 -9.57 -6.34
N TYR A 45 0.57 -8.33 -6.73
CA TYR A 45 -0.32 -7.16 -6.56
C TYR A 45 -1.06 -6.79 -7.85
N VAL A 46 -0.85 -7.55 -8.92
CA VAL A 46 -1.58 -7.40 -10.17
C VAL A 46 -3.06 -7.70 -9.95
N ALA A 47 -3.93 -6.86 -10.52
CA ALA A 47 -5.38 -7.05 -10.43
C ALA A 47 -5.81 -8.34 -11.14
N PRO A 48 -6.71 -9.15 -10.54
CA PRO A 48 -7.20 -10.38 -11.16
C PRO A 48 -7.76 -10.13 -12.57
N GLY A 49 -7.35 -10.95 -13.54
CA GLY A 49 -7.82 -10.89 -14.92
C GLY A 49 -7.19 -9.80 -15.79
N TRP A 50 -6.27 -8.99 -15.26
CA TRP A 50 -5.43 -8.10 -16.07
C TRP A 50 -4.13 -8.80 -16.48
N GLN A 51 -3.66 -8.51 -17.69
CA GLN A 51 -2.41 -9.06 -18.24
C GLN A 51 -1.43 -7.94 -18.55
N GLN A 52 -0.13 -8.21 -18.35
CA GLN A 52 0.95 -7.31 -18.71
C GLN A 52 0.87 -6.92 -20.20
N GLY A 53 1.11 -5.65 -20.50
CA GLY A 53 1.04 -5.14 -21.87
C GLY A 53 -0.36 -4.70 -22.31
N ASP A 54 -1.43 -5.12 -21.64
CA ASP A 54 -2.80 -4.68 -21.96
C ASP A 54 -3.08 -3.28 -21.40
N ARG A 55 -2.69 -2.29 -22.21
CA ARG A 55 -2.93 -0.87 -21.92
C ARG A 55 -4.41 -0.52 -21.79
N ALA A 56 -5.26 -1.04 -22.68
CA ALA A 56 -6.67 -0.67 -22.72
C ALA A 56 -7.40 -1.15 -21.45
N SER A 57 -7.16 -2.40 -21.05
CA SER A 57 -7.68 -2.94 -19.79
C SER A 57 -7.10 -2.21 -18.57
N TRP A 58 -5.81 -1.89 -18.59
CA TRP A 58 -5.14 -1.11 -17.52
C TRP A 58 -5.82 0.25 -17.31
N GLU A 59 -5.98 1.04 -18.38
CA GLU A 59 -6.61 2.35 -18.33
C GLU A 59 -8.07 2.26 -17.89
N LYS A 60 -8.81 1.25 -18.37
CA LYS A 60 -10.20 1.02 -17.99
C LYS A 60 -10.35 0.74 -16.49
N GLN A 61 -9.45 -0.05 -15.92
CA GLN A 61 -9.45 -0.31 -14.48
C GLN A 61 -9.17 0.96 -13.68
N LEU A 62 -8.18 1.77 -14.08
CA LEU A 62 -7.89 3.03 -13.40
C LEU A 62 -9.07 3.99 -13.45
N ARG A 63 -9.67 4.19 -14.63
CA ARG A 63 -10.86 5.05 -14.76
C ARG A 63 -11.98 4.60 -13.83
N ARG A 64 -12.26 3.29 -13.77
CA ARG A 64 -13.30 2.75 -12.87
C ARG A 64 -12.99 3.03 -11.39
N ARG A 65 -11.74 2.84 -10.96
CA ARG A 65 -11.32 3.15 -9.57
C ARG A 65 -11.45 4.63 -9.25
N THR A 66 -11.14 5.53 -10.17
CA THR A 66 -11.31 6.97 -9.94
C THR A 66 -12.78 7.35 -9.82
N GLN A 67 -13.67 6.73 -10.61
CA GLN A 67 -15.10 7.05 -10.53
C GLN A 67 -15.73 6.66 -9.18
N SER A 68 -15.25 5.60 -8.51
CA SER A 68 -15.78 5.25 -7.18
C SER A 68 -15.47 6.28 -6.09
N GLN A 69 -14.49 7.16 -6.33
CA GLN A 69 -14.13 8.26 -5.44
C GLN A 69 -14.76 9.60 -5.86
N ASN A 70 -15.44 9.64 -7.01
CA ASN A 70 -16.02 10.87 -7.53
C ASN A 70 -17.35 11.19 -6.82
N GLU A 71 -17.35 12.23 -5.98
CA GLU A 71 -18.54 12.62 -5.21
C GLU A 71 -19.71 13.00 -6.11
N HIS A 72 -19.46 13.61 -7.27
CA HIS A 72 -20.52 13.95 -8.22
C HIS A 72 -21.28 12.69 -8.69
N VAL A 73 -20.58 11.58 -8.89
CA VAL A 73 -21.20 10.28 -9.23
C VAL A 73 -21.91 9.71 -8.02
N ARG A 74 -21.30 9.78 -6.82
CA ARG A 74 -21.83 9.17 -5.59
C ARG A 74 -23.13 9.81 -5.10
N ILE A 75 -23.31 11.11 -5.25
CA ILE A 75 -24.51 11.84 -4.78
C ILE A 75 -25.58 12.03 -5.86
N SER A 76 -25.31 11.65 -7.11
CA SER A 76 -26.23 11.84 -8.23
C SER A 76 -27.38 10.82 -8.32
N HIS A 77 -27.51 9.94 -7.33
CA HIS A 77 -28.55 8.91 -7.22
C HIS A 77 -29.65 9.31 -6.23
#